data_AF-A0A1G8D141-F1
#
_entry.id   AF-A0A1G8D141-F1
#
_cell.length_a   1.000
_cell.length_b   1.000
_cell.length_c   1.000
_cell.angle_alpha   90.00
_cell.angle_beta   90.00
_cell.angle_gamma   90.00
#
_symmetry.space_group_name_H-M   'P 1'
#
loop_
_entity.id
_entity.type
_entity.pdbx_description
1 polymer ?
#
loop_
_entity_poly.entity_id
_entity_poly.type
_entity_poly.pdbx_seq_one_letter_code
_entity_poly.pdbx_strand_id
1 'polypeptide(L)' 'MITTKQYTKEFKLDATSLVLDQGYTITEAARSLEINANMLRRWIKEY' A
#
# COMPACT_ATOMS: atom_id res chain seq x y z
N MET A 1 -0.50 20.43 -15.27
CA MET A 1 -1.28 20.04 -14.09
C MET A 1 -0.63 18.81 -13.50
N ILE A 2 0.03 18.95 -12.35
CA ILE A 2 0.67 17.83 -11.63
C ILE A 2 -0.47 16.98 -11.06
N THR A 3 -0.81 15.89 -11.74
CA THR A 3 -1.72 14.87 -11.23
C THR A 3 -1.06 14.19 -10.05
N THR A 4 -1.19 14.79 -8.87
CA THR A 4 -0.84 14.13 -7.63
C THR A 4 -1.62 12.82 -7.61
N LYS A 5 -0.92 11.69 -7.73
CA LYS A 5 -1.48 10.35 -7.54
C LYS A 5 -2.04 10.29 -6.12
N GLN A 6 -3.28 10.73 -5.93
CA GLN A 6 -4.00 10.57 -4.68
C GLN A 6 -4.37 9.10 -4.61
N TYR A 7 -3.59 8.34 -3.85
CA TYR A 7 -3.98 7.00 -3.47
C TYR A 7 -5.26 7.14 -2.63
N THR A 8 -6.36 6.61 -3.17
CA THR A 8 -7.64 6.59 -2.47
C THR A 8 -7.51 5.81 -1.17
N LYS A 9 -8.39 6.09 -0.20
CA LYS A 9 -8.42 5.33 1.06
C LYS A 9 -8.60 3.82 0.80
N GLU A 10 -9.39 3.48 -0.22
CA GLU A 10 -9.57 2.11 -0.69
C GLU A 10 -8.24 1.49 -1.13
N PHE A 11 -7.41 2.23 -1.88
CA PHE A 11 -6.09 1.73 -2.30
C PHE A 11 -5.16 1.46 -1.11
N LYS A 12 -5.20 2.32 -0.08
CA LYS A 12 -4.42 2.07 1.15
C LYS A 12 -4.94 0.85 1.90
N LEU A 13 -6.26 0.70 2.00
CA LEU A 13 -6.93 -0.42 2.66
C LEU A 13 -6.64 -1.74 1.95
N ASP A 14 -6.73 -1.75 0.63
CA ASP A 14 -6.45 -2.92 -0.21
C ASP A 14 -4.99 -3.35 -0.03
N ALA A 15 -4.07 -2.39 0.03
CA ALA A 15 -2.66 -2.65 0.29
C ALA A 15 -2.38 -3.19 1.69
N THR A 16 -3.07 -2.69 2.72
CA THR A 16 -2.97 -3.23 4.09
C THR A 16 -3.64 -4.60 4.21
N SER A 17 -4.78 -4.83 3.55
CA SER A 17 -5.47 -6.12 3.51
C SER A 17 -4.64 -7.17 2.77
N LEU A 18 -3.92 -6.80 1.70
CA LEU A 18 -2.98 -7.70 1.03
C LEU A 18 -1.91 -8.24 2.00
N VAL A 19 -1.42 -7.39 2.91
CA VAL A 19 -0.43 -7.79 3.92
C VAL A 19 -1.06 -8.58 5.07
N LEU A 20 -2.21 -8.13 5.58
CA LEU A 20 -2.88 -8.71 6.75
C LEU A 20 -3.63 -10.01 6.45
N ASP A 21 -4.38 -10.03 5.34
CA ASP A 21 -5.34 -11.08 4.99
C ASP A 21 -4.68 -12.18 4.15
N GLN A 22 -3.88 -11.80 3.15
CA GLN A 22 -3.14 -12.74 2.32
C GLN A 22 -1.76 -13.11 2.88
N GLY A 23 -1.32 -12.45 3.97
CA GLY A 23 -0.03 -12.73 4.61
C GLY A 23 1.19 -12.29 3.78
N TYR A 24 0.99 -11.44 2.76
CA TYR A 24 2.09 -10.94 1.95
C TYR A 24 3.02 -10.07 2.78
N THR A 25 4.32 -10.15 2.49
CA THR A 25 5.25 -9.17 3.06
C THR A 25 5.03 -7.79 2.44
N ILE A 26 5.37 -6.74 3.18
CA ILE A 26 5.28 -5.34 2.71
C ILE A 26 5.93 -5.19 1.33
N THR A 27 7.05 -5.88 1.08
CA THR A 27 7.76 -5.83 -0.19
C THR A 27 6.98 -6.48 -1.33
N GLU A 28 6.31 -7.60 -1.08
CA GLU A 28 5.52 -8.30 -2.09
C GLU A 28 4.20 -7.57 -2.38
N ALA A 29 3.49 -7.12 -1.35
CA ALA A 29 2.29 -6.31 -1.53
C ALA A 29 2.62 -5.01 -2.29
N ALA A 30 3.75 -4.37 -1.98
CA ALA A 30 4.22 -3.21 -2.72
C ALA A 30 4.56 -3.53 -4.18
N ARG A 31 5.18 -4.69 -4.45
CA ARG A 31 5.46 -5.14 -5.83
C ARG A 31 4.18 -5.48 -6.59
N SER A 32 3.19 -6.08 -5.93
CA SER A 32 1.88 -6.42 -6.52
C SER A 32 1.05 -5.18 -6.87
N LEU A 33 1.20 -4.12 -6.10
CA LEU A 33 0.51 -2.84 -6.30
C LEU A 33 1.36 -1.81 -7.05
N GLU A 34 2.56 -2.20 -7.49
CA GLU A 34 3.58 -1.33 -8.10
C GLU A 34 3.84 -0.03 -7.33
N ILE A 35 3.76 -0.09 -5.99
CA ILE A 35 4.05 1.01 -5.09
C ILE A 35 5.39 0.83 -4.38
N ASN A 36 5.84 1.89 -3.73
CA ASN A 36 7.04 1.83 -2.91
C ASN A 36 6.73 1.13 -1.58
N ALA A 37 7.50 0.10 -1.23
CA ALA A 37 7.37 -0.60 0.06
C ALA A 37 7.49 0.34 1.26
N ASN A 38 8.25 1.44 1.15
CA ASN A 38 8.32 2.45 2.21
C ASN A 38 7.00 3.23 2.39
N MET A 39 6.23 3.46 1.31
CA MET A 39 4.90 4.05 1.42
C MET A 39 3.94 3.09 2.10
N LEU A 40 3.96 1.82 1.69
CA LEU A 40 3.10 0.79 2.29
C LEU A 40 3.42 0.60 3.78
N ARG A 41 4.70 0.53 4.14
CA ARG A 41 5.15 0.48 5.54
C ARG A 41 4.67 1.69 6.34
N ARG A 42 4.69 2.88 5.73
CA ARG A 42 4.19 4.10 6.38
C ARG A 42 2.68 4.03 6.57
N TRP A 43 1.91 3.54 5.61
CA TRP A 43 0.46 3.37 5.76
C TRP A 43 0.11 2.36 6.85
N ILE A 44 0.81 1.22 6.92
CA ILE A 44 0.62 0.21 7.99
C ILE A 44 1.01 0.78 9.36
N LYS A 45 1.94 1.72 9.44
CA LYS A 45 2.35 2.37 10.70
C LYS A 45 1.40 3.49 11.14
N GLU A 46 0.74 4.12 10.18
CA GLU A 46 -0.13 5.29 10.39
C GLU A 46 -1.62 4.88 10.50
N TYR A 47 -1.93 3.62 10.18
CA TYR A 47 -3.22 2.95 10.40
C TYR A 47 -3.11 2.02 11.62
#